data_AF-A0A559N8S9-F1
#
_entry.id   AF-A0A559N8S9-F1
#
_cell.length_a   1.000
_cell.length_b   1.000
_cell.length_c   1.000
_cell.angle_alpha   90.00
_cell.angle_beta   90.00
_cell.angle_gamma   90.00
#
_symmetry.space_group_name_H-M   'P 1'
#
loop_
_entity.id
_entity.type
_entity.pdbx_description
1 polymer ?
#
loop_
_entity_poly.entity_id
_entity_poly.type
_entity_poly.pdbx_seq_one_letter_code
_entity_poly.pdbx_strand_id
1 'polypeptide(L)'
;MKKQLLIASLFLVSLGATAQKIKEKKGEIFLDKVKIANIEKVKTEKPKYYQISDVDGNPLFKVKTFVYKSILFHDDETKDYHVVTGDKIQDTLAIVEKGFYITQKRIVKYLVEAGFLNSNGYNEANIPNLIAKSTKIPTKLVELQNKEKELKKHIGYKVERDFENRDIFIKTYAPKQTTSIKSTMMVTATELEIYQNTATEENPDSEPLLIGYGVYEYKTFANNTTYKKTYLLNAKRVPLASYVTYNYKTYVPFRKEESDKLDKLKTKEEVLKAMAINHILREKL
;
A
#
# COMPACT_ATOMS: atom_id res chain seq x y z
N MET A 1 -0.62 41.56 -51.13
CA MET A 1 -0.69 40.23 -50.47
C MET A 1 0.67 39.65 -50.03
N LYS A 2 1.80 40.39 -50.02
CA LYS A 2 3.12 39.84 -49.61
C LYS A 2 3.55 40.15 -48.16
N LYS A 3 2.87 41.05 -47.45
CA LYS A 3 3.24 41.47 -46.07
C LYS A 3 2.56 40.65 -44.96
N GLN A 4 1.44 39.98 -45.23
CA GLN A 4 0.73 39.18 -44.22
C GLN A 4 1.33 37.77 -44.05
N LEU A 5 1.99 37.22 -45.08
CA LEU A 5 2.66 35.92 -44.98
C LEU A 5 3.91 35.96 -44.09
N LEU A 6 4.57 37.12 -43.98
CA LEU A 6 5.77 37.30 -43.16
C LEU A 6 5.47 37.40 -41.65
N ILE A 7 4.25 37.81 -41.28
CA ILE A 7 3.84 37.96 -39.87
C ILE A 7 3.39 36.60 -39.30
N ALA A 8 2.77 35.75 -40.14
CA ALA A 8 2.41 34.39 -39.76
C ALA A 8 3.64 33.47 -39.57
N SER A 9 4.72 33.69 -40.33
CA SER A 9 5.96 32.92 -40.17
C SER A 9 6.80 33.33 -38.95
N LEU A 10 6.67 34.56 -38.43
CA LEU A 10 7.32 34.96 -37.18
C LEU A 10 6.62 34.39 -35.93
N PHE A 11 5.31 34.17 -35.97
CA PHE A 11 4.57 33.61 -34.82
C PHE A 11 4.83 32.11 -34.61
N LEU A 12 5.12 31.36 -35.68
CA LEU A 12 5.37 29.90 -35.60
C LEU A 12 6.73 29.51 -35.01
N VAL A 13 7.69 30.44 -34.92
CA VAL A 13 9.02 30.18 -34.32
C VAL A 13 9.01 30.30 -32.79
N SER A 14 7.95 30.87 -32.20
CA SER A 14 7.88 31.13 -30.76
C SER A 14 7.29 29.99 -29.90
N LEU A 15 6.87 28.87 -30.51
CA LEU A 15 6.25 27.73 -29.80
C LEU A 15 7.19 26.54 -29.60
N GLY A 16 8.50 26.75 -29.75
CA GLY A 16 9.50 25.78 -29.30
C GLY A 16 9.54 25.77 -27.78
N ALA A 17 8.62 25.04 -27.14
CA ALA A 17 8.85 24.56 -25.78
C ALA A 17 10.12 23.69 -25.82
N THR A 18 11.27 24.28 -25.54
CA THR A 18 12.53 23.56 -25.44
C THR A 18 12.38 22.60 -24.27
N ALA A 19 12.08 21.34 -24.55
CA ALA A 19 12.06 20.29 -23.55
C ALA A 19 13.47 20.22 -22.92
N GLN A 20 13.59 20.65 -21.67
CA GLN A 20 14.85 20.63 -20.94
C GLN A 20 15.39 19.20 -20.93
N LYS A 21 16.62 19.02 -21.39
CA LYS A 21 17.24 17.70 -21.54
C LYS A 21 17.91 17.29 -20.23
N ILE A 22 17.19 16.50 -19.45
CA ILE A 22 17.70 15.89 -18.22
C ILE A 22 18.53 14.65 -18.55
N LYS A 23 19.78 14.59 -18.06
CA LYS A 23 20.67 13.44 -18.25
C LYS A 23 21.40 13.11 -16.95
N GLU A 24 21.47 11.82 -16.62
CA GLU A 24 22.37 11.29 -15.59
C GLU A 24 23.49 10.50 -16.28
N LYS A 25 24.74 10.70 -15.84
CA LYS A 25 25.90 9.95 -16.33
C LYS A 25 26.89 9.72 -15.20
N LYS A 26 27.10 8.45 -14.83
CA LYS A 26 28.06 8.05 -13.78
C LYS A 26 27.82 8.77 -12.45
N GLY A 27 26.56 9.01 -12.09
CA GLY A 27 26.21 9.74 -10.86
C GLY A 27 26.23 11.27 -10.99
N GLU A 28 26.67 11.84 -12.11
CA GLU A 28 26.55 13.27 -12.37
C GLU A 28 25.20 13.59 -13.00
N ILE A 29 24.56 14.67 -12.54
CA ILE A 29 23.28 15.16 -13.03
C ILE A 29 23.53 16.36 -13.94
N PHE A 30 22.97 16.29 -15.15
CA PHE A 30 23.05 17.34 -16.15
C PHE A 30 21.66 17.84 -16.54
N LEU A 31 21.53 19.16 -16.62
CA LEU A 31 20.40 19.84 -17.24
C LEU A 31 20.92 20.64 -18.43
N ASP A 32 20.43 20.35 -19.63
CA ASP A 32 20.86 21.00 -20.87
C ASP A 32 22.39 21.00 -21.06
N LYS A 33 23.02 19.88 -20.68
CA LYS A 33 24.49 19.62 -20.72
C LYS A 33 25.31 20.34 -19.66
N VAL A 34 24.71 21.17 -18.82
CA VAL A 34 25.38 21.78 -17.65
C VAL A 34 25.29 20.80 -16.48
N LYS A 35 26.42 20.51 -15.82
CA LYS A 35 26.43 19.70 -14.58
C LYS A 35 25.84 20.55 -13.46
N ILE A 36 24.81 20.03 -12.79
CA ILE A 36 24.07 20.77 -11.76
C ILE A 36 24.11 20.13 -10.37
N ALA A 37 24.37 18.82 -10.28
CA ALA A 37 24.40 18.08 -9.01
C ALA A 37 25.05 16.70 -9.20
N ASN A 38 25.24 15.98 -8.09
CA ASN A 38 25.66 14.58 -8.08
C ASN A 38 24.60 13.71 -7.35
N ILE A 39 24.51 12.43 -7.71
CA ILE A 39 23.67 11.41 -7.08
C ILE A 39 24.43 10.11 -6.88
N GLU A 40 24.46 9.63 -5.64
CA GLU A 40 25.08 8.35 -5.29
C GLU A 40 24.12 7.46 -4.51
N LYS A 41 24.29 6.14 -4.64
CA LYS A 41 23.51 5.17 -3.89
C LYS A 41 24.28 4.73 -2.65
N VAL A 42 23.80 5.12 -1.48
CA VAL A 42 24.38 4.71 -0.19
C VAL A 42 23.74 3.38 0.24
N LYS A 43 24.57 2.33 0.33
CA LYS A 43 24.13 0.95 0.60
C LYS A 43 24.38 0.48 2.04
N THR A 44 25.21 1.21 2.78
CA THR A 44 25.70 0.84 4.12
C THR A 44 24.66 1.05 5.21
N GLU A 45 23.73 1.99 5.03
CA GLU A 45 22.64 2.25 5.97
C GLU A 45 21.33 1.56 5.53
N LYS A 46 20.52 1.13 6.51
CA LYS A 46 19.14 0.66 6.30
C LYS A 46 18.15 1.70 6.86
N PRO A 47 17.18 2.18 6.07
CA PRO A 47 16.92 1.85 4.67
C PRO A 47 17.98 2.45 3.72
N LYS A 48 18.27 1.74 2.62
CA LYS A 48 19.13 2.23 1.53
C LYS A 48 18.56 3.55 0.99
N TYR A 49 19.44 4.49 0.64
CA TYR A 49 19.02 5.79 0.11
C TYR A 49 19.91 6.25 -1.05
N TYR A 50 19.46 7.29 -1.73
CA TYR A 50 20.25 8.04 -2.69
C TYR A 50 20.61 9.39 -2.07
N GLN A 51 21.91 9.68 -1.96
CA GLN A 51 22.41 10.98 -1.52
C GLN A 51 22.53 11.88 -2.75
N ILE A 52 21.97 13.08 -2.65
CA ILE A 52 22.10 14.13 -3.65
C ILE A 52 23.04 15.18 -3.05
N SER A 53 24.03 15.56 -3.84
CA SER A 53 25.05 16.54 -3.46
C SER A 53 25.14 17.63 -4.51
N ASP A 54 25.67 18.79 -4.15
CA ASP A 54 26.01 19.84 -5.10
C ASP A 54 27.16 19.39 -6.04
N VAL A 55 27.59 20.28 -6.93
CA VAL A 55 28.67 20.01 -7.89
C VAL A 55 30.02 19.72 -7.24
N ASP A 56 30.24 20.27 -6.04
CA ASP A 56 31.47 20.14 -5.24
C ASP A 56 31.44 18.90 -4.32
N GLY A 57 30.30 18.22 -4.24
CA GLY A 57 30.12 16.99 -3.45
C GLY A 57 29.52 17.22 -2.07
N ASN A 58 29.15 18.44 -1.70
CA ASN A 58 28.51 18.70 -0.41
C ASN A 58 27.08 18.13 -0.39
N PRO A 59 26.72 17.35 0.65
CA PRO A 59 25.38 16.80 0.81
C PRO A 59 24.29 17.88 0.81
N LEU A 60 23.26 17.69 -0.01
CA LEU A 60 22.06 18.55 -0.04
C LEU A 60 20.90 17.85 0.67
N PHE A 61 20.51 16.69 0.15
CA PHE A 61 19.40 15.90 0.68
C PHE A 61 19.46 14.44 0.22
N LYS A 62 18.61 13.62 0.80
CA LYS A 62 18.49 12.18 0.62
C LYS A 62 17.12 11.85 0.06
N VAL A 63 17.09 10.90 -0.87
CA VAL A 63 15.86 10.25 -1.33
C VAL A 63 15.85 8.81 -0.81
N LYS A 64 14.84 8.47 -0.01
CA LYS A 64 14.75 7.17 0.65
C LYS A 64 13.34 6.59 0.59
N THR A 65 13.26 5.28 0.79
CA THR A 65 11.98 4.57 0.95
C THR A 65 11.67 4.40 2.42
N PHE A 66 10.48 4.84 2.81
CA PHE A 66 9.85 4.52 4.08
C PHE A 66 8.85 3.39 3.89
N VAL A 67 8.70 2.58 4.93
CA VAL A 67 7.80 1.43 4.93
C VAL A 67 6.69 1.72 5.93
N TYR A 68 5.47 1.87 5.42
CA TYR A 68 4.27 1.83 6.24
C TYR A 68 3.95 0.37 6.58
N LYS A 69 3.73 0.06 7.86
CA LYS A 69 3.22 -1.24 8.31
C LYS A 69 1.75 -1.09 8.68
N SER A 70 0.90 -1.99 8.19
CA SER A 70 -0.53 -1.96 8.51
C SER A 70 -0.77 -2.11 10.01
N ILE A 71 -1.71 -1.33 10.53
CA ILE A 71 -2.14 -1.38 11.92
C ILE A 71 -2.94 -2.67 12.21
N LEU A 72 -3.66 -3.19 11.21
CA LEU A 72 -4.51 -4.38 11.34
C LEU A 72 -3.79 -5.67 10.93
N PHE A 73 -2.90 -5.58 9.93
CA PHE A 73 -2.23 -6.75 9.34
C PHE A 73 -0.76 -6.88 9.72
N HIS A 74 -0.21 -5.97 10.54
CA HIS A 74 1.18 -5.94 10.98
C HIS A 74 2.16 -6.04 9.79
N ASP A 75 3.15 -6.93 9.88
CA ASP A 75 4.14 -7.18 8.83
C ASP A 75 3.59 -7.99 7.64
N ASP A 76 2.34 -8.48 7.69
CA ASP A 76 1.71 -9.16 6.53
C ASP A 76 1.24 -8.16 5.44
N GLU A 77 1.21 -6.87 5.76
CA GLU A 77 0.93 -5.81 4.81
C GLU A 77 1.82 -4.59 5.07
N THR A 78 2.76 -4.38 4.17
CA THR A 78 3.60 -3.19 4.15
C THR A 78 3.41 -2.41 2.87
N LYS A 79 3.48 -1.08 2.95
CA LYS A 79 3.40 -0.19 1.80
C LYS A 79 4.59 0.74 1.79
N ASP A 80 5.37 0.65 0.74
CA ASP A 80 6.50 1.53 0.51
C ASP A 80 6.00 2.89 0.04
N TYR A 81 6.61 3.95 0.55
CA TYR A 81 6.48 5.30 0.02
C TYR A 81 7.83 6.00 0.02
N HIS A 82 8.03 6.91 -0.92
CA HIS A 82 9.32 7.54 -1.13
C HIS A 82 9.27 8.98 -0.62
N VAL A 83 10.38 9.43 -0.06
CA VAL A 83 10.48 10.76 0.55
C VAL A 83 11.79 11.43 0.18
N VAL A 84 11.77 12.76 0.17
CA VAL A 84 12.95 13.62 0.17
C VAL A 84 13.14 14.19 1.58
N THR A 85 14.36 14.16 2.11
CA THR A 85 14.71 14.69 3.44
C THR A 85 16.17 15.11 3.47
N GLY A 86 16.60 16.01 4.34
CA GLY A 86 18.02 16.29 4.53
C GLY A 86 18.25 17.56 5.33
N ASP A 87 19.50 17.91 5.60
CA ASP A 87 19.81 19.06 6.46
C ASP A 87 19.37 20.39 5.84
N LYS A 88 19.35 20.47 4.51
CA LYS A 88 18.83 21.61 3.75
C LYS A 88 17.29 21.57 3.57
N ILE A 89 16.62 20.50 4.02
CA ILE A 89 15.16 20.34 3.95
C ILE A 89 14.65 19.99 5.35
N GLN A 90 14.17 21.01 6.06
CA GLN A 90 13.74 20.89 7.47
C GLN A 90 12.58 19.91 7.70
N ASP A 91 11.87 19.48 6.64
CA ASP A 91 10.78 18.51 6.73
C ASP A 91 10.99 17.27 5.85
N THR A 92 10.19 16.24 6.08
CA THR A 92 10.10 15.08 5.21
C THR A 92 9.04 15.33 4.15
N LEU A 93 9.43 15.29 2.87
CA LEU A 93 8.52 15.57 1.76
C LEU A 93 8.21 14.27 1.02
N ALA A 94 6.95 13.83 1.03
CA ALA A 94 6.54 12.64 0.30
C ALA A 94 6.53 12.88 -1.21
N ILE A 95 7.07 11.92 -1.95
CA ILE A 95 6.99 11.88 -3.41
C ILE A 95 5.62 11.32 -3.79
N VAL A 96 4.75 12.20 -4.31
CA VAL A 96 3.36 11.86 -4.67
C VAL A 96 3.16 11.54 -6.16
N GLU A 97 4.24 11.52 -6.95
CA GLU A 97 4.18 11.16 -8.37
C GLU A 97 3.66 9.72 -8.55
N LYS A 98 2.59 9.57 -9.34
CA LYS A 98 1.93 8.28 -9.57
C LYS A 98 2.87 7.31 -10.28
N GLY A 99 3.09 6.14 -9.67
CA GLY A 99 3.93 5.09 -10.26
C GLY A 99 5.43 5.37 -10.15
N PHE A 100 5.84 6.31 -9.29
CA PHE A 100 7.25 6.52 -8.99
C PHE A 100 7.89 5.28 -8.36
N TYR A 101 9.09 4.95 -8.79
CA TYR A 101 9.92 3.88 -8.23
C TYR A 101 11.38 4.32 -8.16
N ILE A 102 12.10 3.82 -7.16
CA ILE A 102 13.39 4.38 -6.76
C ILE A 102 14.55 3.93 -7.66
N THR A 103 14.86 4.74 -8.68
CA THR A 103 16.06 4.61 -9.54
C THR A 103 16.70 5.98 -9.74
N GLN A 104 18.02 6.05 -9.96
CA GLN A 104 18.71 7.34 -10.17
C GLN A 104 18.01 8.19 -11.24
N LYS A 105 17.74 7.60 -12.42
CA LYS A 105 17.05 8.29 -13.51
C LYS A 105 15.68 8.87 -13.11
N ARG A 106 14.85 8.11 -12.38
CA ARG A 106 13.53 8.57 -11.92
C ARG A 106 13.63 9.65 -10.86
N ILE A 107 14.55 9.48 -9.91
CA ILE A 107 14.84 10.48 -8.87
C ILE A 107 15.25 11.80 -9.52
N VAL A 108 16.25 11.77 -10.40
CA VAL A 108 16.77 12.97 -11.07
C VAL A 108 15.66 13.67 -11.85
N LYS A 109 14.86 12.91 -12.61
CA LYS A 109 13.71 13.44 -13.33
C LYS A 109 12.74 14.16 -12.39
N TYR A 110 12.32 13.49 -11.31
CA TYR A 110 11.43 14.05 -10.31
C TYR A 110 12.00 15.32 -9.66
N LEU A 111 13.28 15.31 -9.27
CA LEU A 111 13.91 16.46 -8.59
C LEU A 111 13.95 17.71 -9.48
N VAL A 112 14.18 17.55 -10.78
CA VAL A 112 14.13 18.67 -11.73
C VAL A 112 12.68 19.11 -11.97
N GLU A 113 11.76 18.18 -12.25
CA GLU A 113 10.36 18.48 -12.55
C GLU A 113 9.60 19.11 -11.37
N ALA A 114 9.87 18.64 -10.15
CA ALA A 114 9.34 19.22 -8.93
C ALA A 114 10.08 20.50 -8.49
N GLY A 115 11.20 20.85 -9.14
CA GLY A 115 11.92 22.09 -8.88
C GLY A 115 12.79 22.10 -7.63
N PHE A 116 13.25 20.93 -7.16
CA PHE A 116 14.35 20.82 -6.19
C PHE A 116 15.69 21.23 -6.80
N LEU A 117 15.85 20.94 -8.09
CA LEU A 117 17.02 21.27 -8.89
C LEU A 117 16.62 22.15 -10.08
N ASN A 118 17.48 23.10 -10.44
CA ASN A 118 17.34 23.95 -11.62
C ASN A 118 18.68 24.04 -12.39
N SER A 119 18.78 24.94 -13.36
CA SER A 119 20.00 25.15 -14.16
C SER A 119 21.24 25.53 -13.34
N ASN A 120 21.04 26.07 -12.13
CA ASN A 120 22.09 26.52 -11.23
C ASN A 120 22.38 25.50 -10.10
N GLY A 121 21.80 24.30 -10.17
CA GLY A 121 21.93 23.30 -9.11
C GLY A 121 20.77 23.33 -8.13
N TYR A 122 21.07 23.42 -6.84
CA TYR A 122 20.06 23.41 -5.78
C TYR A 122 19.19 24.67 -5.81
N ASN A 123 17.88 24.48 -5.89
CA ASN A 123 16.93 25.60 -5.99
C ASN A 123 16.44 26.06 -4.61
N GLU A 124 17.34 26.63 -3.81
CA GLU A 124 17.06 27.04 -2.42
C GLU A 124 15.81 27.92 -2.28
N ALA A 125 15.62 28.86 -3.21
CA ALA A 125 14.48 29.78 -3.22
C ALA A 125 13.10 29.08 -3.33
N ASN A 126 13.02 27.90 -3.96
CA ASN A 126 11.77 27.18 -4.14
C ASN A 126 11.46 26.21 -2.99
N ILE A 127 12.43 25.88 -2.14
CA ILE A 127 12.29 24.86 -1.09
C ILE A 127 11.17 25.19 -0.09
N PRO A 128 11.00 26.44 0.40
CA PRO A 128 9.88 26.78 1.27
C PRO A 128 8.51 26.49 0.63
N ASN A 129 8.37 26.77 -0.67
CA ASN A 129 7.15 26.49 -1.43
C ASN A 129 6.93 24.97 -1.62
N LEU A 130 7.99 24.19 -1.81
CA LEU A 130 7.89 22.72 -1.84
C LEU A 130 7.46 22.15 -0.49
N ILE A 131 8.01 22.66 0.61
CA ILE A 131 7.62 22.26 1.97
C ILE A 131 6.13 22.54 2.18
N ALA A 132 5.68 23.77 1.88
CA ALA A 132 4.29 24.18 2.08
C ALA A 132 3.27 23.37 1.26
N LYS A 133 3.65 22.87 0.07
CA LYS A 133 2.77 22.09 -0.81
C LYS A 133 2.86 20.58 -0.61
N SER A 134 3.91 20.11 0.03
CA SER A 134 4.14 18.67 0.23
C SER A 134 3.37 18.14 1.43
N THR A 135 3.21 16.83 1.47
CA THR A 135 2.77 16.12 2.68
C THR A 135 3.90 15.25 3.20
N LYS A 136 3.94 14.99 4.51
CA LYS A 136 4.94 14.07 5.10
C LYS A 136 4.68 12.61 4.74
N ILE A 137 3.40 12.28 4.57
CA ILE A 137 2.90 10.95 4.21
C ILE A 137 1.92 11.15 3.05
N PRO A 138 1.96 10.32 1.99
CA PRO A 138 0.98 10.40 0.90
C PRO A 138 -0.46 10.30 1.42
N THR A 139 -1.36 11.15 0.90
CA THR A 139 -2.78 11.22 1.34
C THR A 139 -3.48 9.87 1.37
N LYS A 140 -3.28 9.03 0.34
CA LYS A 140 -3.86 7.67 0.29
C LYS A 140 -3.41 6.77 1.44
N LEU A 141 -2.17 6.93 1.92
CA LEU A 141 -1.69 6.19 3.09
C LEU A 141 -2.26 6.76 4.38
N VAL A 142 -2.47 8.07 4.47
CA VAL A 142 -3.16 8.70 5.62
C VAL A 142 -4.62 8.23 5.70
N GLU A 143 -5.35 8.19 4.58
CA GLU A 143 -6.72 7.67 4.50
C GLU A 143 -6.79 6.21 4.95
N LEU A 144 -5.87 5.37 4.47
CA LEU A 144 -5.76 3.98 4.89
C LEU A 144 -5.49 3.86 6.39
N GLN A 145 -4.52 4.62 6.91
CA GLN A 145 -4.19 4.65 8.33
C GLN A 145 -5.41 5.02 9.18
N ASN A 146 -6.17 6.02 8.77
CA ASN A 146 -7.35 6.45 9.50
C ASN A 146 -8.44 5.37 9.48
N LYS A 147 -8.68 4.73 8.34
CA LYS A 147 -9.62 3.60 8.24
C LYS A 147 -9.21 2.44 9.14
N GLU A 148 -7.92 2.09 9.15
CA GLU A 148 -7.39 1.03 10.00
C GLU A 148 -7.48 1.38 11.49
N LYS A 149 -7.23 2.64 11.87
CA LYS A 149 -7.40 3.12 13.26
C LYS A 149 -8.86 3.01 13.73
N GLU A 150 -9.82 3.40 12.89
CA GLU A 150 -11.24 3.28 13.22
C GLU A 150 -11.64 1.81 13.44
N LEU A 151 -11.24 0.92 12.53
CA LEU A 151 -11.49 -0.52 12.69
C LEU A 151 -10.81 -1.11 13.93
N LYS A 152 -9.58 -0.66 14.25
CA LYS A 152 -8.84 -1.14 15.43
C LYS A 152 -9.61 -0.93 16.73
N LYS A 153 -10.47 0.09 16.83
CA LYS A 153 -11.32 0.33 18.02
C LYS A 153 -12.21 -0.88 18.35
N HIS A 154 -12.49 -1.74 17.37
CA HIS A 154 -13.33 -2.93 17.52
C HIS A 154 -12.54 -4.24 17.58
N ILE A 155 -11.22 -4.19 17.82
CA ILE A 155 -10.35 -5.39 17.81
C ILE A 155 -10.76 -6.44 18.86
N GLY A 156 -11.27 -5.99 20.01
CA GLY A 156 -11.77 -6.86 21.08
C GLY A 156 -13.27 -7.14 21.01
N TYR A 157 -13.96 -6.72 19.95
CA TYR A 157 -15.40 -6.94 19.84
C TYR A 157 -15.69 -8.43 19.67
N LYS A 158 -16.46 -8.97 20.61
CA LYS A 158 -16.98 -10.34 20.61
C LYS A 158 -18.50 -10.29 20.58
N VAL A 159 -19.11 -11.23 19.86
CA VAL A 159 -20.55 -11.46 19.90
C VAL A 159 -20.82 -12.38 21.08
N GLU A 160 -21.80 -12.04 21.92
CA GLU A 160 -22.25 -12.92 23.00
C GLU A 160 -22.85 -14.19 22.40
N ARG A 161 -22.27 -15.34 22.74
CA ARG A 161 -22.54 -16.63 22.10
C ARG A 161 -22.15 -17.79 22.99
N ASP A 162 -22.69 -18.97 22.68
CA ASP A 162 -22.24 -20.23 23.27
C ASP A 162 -20.91 -20.67 22.62
N PHE A 163 -19.86 -20.87 23.42
CA PHE A 163 -18.54 -21.31 22.95
C PHE A 163 -18.45 -22.83 22.75
N GLU A 164 -19.38 -23.61 23.32
CA GLU A 164 -19.45 -25.06 23.14
C GLU A 164 -20.19 -25.45 21.86
N ASN A 165 -21.17 -24.64 21.44
CA ASN A 165 -21.89 -24.85 20.21
C ASN A 165 -21.00 -24.56 18.98
N ARG A 166 -20.69 -25.62 18.22
CA ARG A 166 -19.85 -25.55 17.01
C ARG A 166 -20.65 -25.69 15.72
N ASP A 167 -21.97 -25.64 15.80
CA ASP A 167 -22.83 -25.67 14.62
C ASP A 167 -22.77 -24.33 13.89
N ILE A 168 -21.80 -24.24 12.99
CA ILE A 168 -21.51 -23.04 12.20
C ILE A 168 -21.85 -23.31 10.75
N PHE A 169 -22.52 -22.37 10.10
CA PHE A 169 -22.74 -22.40 8.67
C PHE A 169 -22.32 -21.09 8.02
N ILE A 170 -22.03 -21.17 6.72
CA ILE A 170 -21.49 -20.07 5.94
C ILE A 170 -22.49 -19.66 4.87
N LYS A 171 -22.87 -18.39 4.86
CA LYS A 171 -23.66 -17.80 3.77
C LYS A 171 -22.70 -17.11 2.80
N THR A 172 -22.73 -17.52 1.54
CA THR A 172 -21.83 -17.04 0.50
C THR A 172 -22.55 -16.07 -0.43
N TYR A 173 -21.91 -14.93 -0.72
CA TYR A 173 -22.43 -13.93 -1.67
C TYR A 173 -21.81 -14.07 -3.06
N ALA A 174 -22.42 -13.42 -4.06
CA ALA A 174 -21.89 -13.40 -5.41
C ALA A 174 -20.49 -12.74 -5.45
N PRO A 175 -19.53 -13.30 -6.20
CA PRO A 175 -18.21 -12.71 -6.33
C PRO A 175 -18.26 -11.38 -7.10
N LYS A 176 -17.41 -10.43 -6.70
CA LYS A 176 -17.27 -9.12 -7.37
C LYS A 176 -15.81 -8.72 -7.54
N GLN A 177 -15.51 -7.95 -8.58
CA GLN A 177 -14.18 -7.32 -8.69
C GLN A 177 -14.07 -6.17 -7.70
N THR A 178 -12.97 -6.14 -6.94
CA THR A 178 -12.71 -5.10 -5.94
C THR A 178 -11.21 -4.99 -5.64
N THR A 179 -10.85 -4.05 -4.78
CA THR A 179 -9.49 -3.94 -4.23
C THR A 179 -9.36 -4.86 -3.03
N SER A 180 -8.23 -5.57 -2.92
CA SER A 180 -7.93 -6.47 -1.80
C SER A 180 -8.08 -5.76 -0.45
N ILE A 181 -8.56 -6.49 0.57
CA ILE A 181 -8.75 -5.97 1.93
C ILE A 181 -7.43 -5.50 2.56
N LYS A 182 -6.30 -6.10 2.17
CA LYS A 182 -4.98 -5.70 2.67
C LYS A 182 -4.21 -4.78 1.71
N SER A 183 -4.25 -5.06 0.41
CA SER A 183 -3.37 -4.41 -0.59
C SER A 183 -4.12 -3.58 -1.62
N THR A 184 -3.41 -2.79 -2.43
CA THR A 184 -4.01 -2.04 -3.56
C THR A 184 -4.26 -2.91 -4.80
N MET A 185 -4.14 -4.22 -4.69
CA MET A 185 -4.32 -5.15 -5.80
C MET A 185 -5.81 -5.34 -6.13
N MET A 186 -6.17 -5.23 -7.41
CA MET A 186 -7.48 -5.67 -7.91
C MET A 186 -7.60 -7.20 -7.87
N VAL A 187 -8.66 -7.71 -7.25
CA VAL A 187 -8.98 -9.12 -7.05
C VAL A 187 -10.46 -9.38 -7.31
N THR A 188 -10.82 -10.65 -7.56
CA THR A 188 -12.21 -11.11 -7.43
C THR A 188 -12.42 -11.53 -5.98
N ALA A 189 -13.31 -10.86 -5.25
CA ALA A 189 -13.61 -11.15 -3.86
C ALA A 189 -15.02 -11.76 -3.73
N THR A 190 -15.13 -12.81 -2.92
CA THR A 190 -16.40 -13.33 -2.42
C THR A 190 -16.53 -12.94 -0.95
N GLU A 191 -17.60 -12.22 -0.59
CA GLU A 191 -17.95 -12.00 0.81
C GLU A 191 -18.69 -13.22 1.36
N LEU A 192 -18.39 -13.56 2.61
CA LEU A 192 -19.00 -14.66 3.34
C LEU A 192 -19.47 -14.16 4.71
N GLU A 193 -20.60 -14.66 5.18
CA GLU A 193 -21.09 -14.45 6.55
C GLU A 193 -21.01 -15.76 7.32
N ILE A 194 -20.61 -15.66 8.58
CA ILE A 194 -20.39 -16.80 9.46
C ILE A 194 -21.46 -16.75 10.53
N TYR A 195 -22.35 -17.74 10.51
CA TYR A 195 -23.45 -17.85 11.45
C TYR A 195 -23.23 -19.04 12.37
N GLN A 196 -23.64 -18.88 13.63
CA GLN A 196 -23.83 -19.96 14.57
C GLN A 196 -25.32 -20.28 14.66
N ASN A 197 -25.67 -21.55 14.53
CA ASN A 197 -27.03 -22.00 14.75
C ASN A 197 -27.40 -21.86 16.23
N THR A 198 -28.52 -21.22 16.52
CA THR A 198 -29.02 -21.01 17.89
C THR A 198 -30.30 -21.79 18.17
N ALA A 199 -30.83 -22.49 17.17
CA ALA A 199 -32.01 -23.32 17.32
C ALA A 199 -31.75 -24.48 18.29
N THR A 200 -32.66 -24.64 19.26
CA THR A 200 -32.67 -25.75 20.22
C THR A 200 -33.95 -26.56 20.06
N GLU A 201 -34.02 -27.75 20.67
CA GLU A 201 -35.28 -28.51 20.71
C GLU A 201 -36.44 -27.71 21.33
N GLU A 202 -36.13 -26.86 22.31
CA GLU A 202 -37.10 -25.98 22.98
C GLU A 202 -37.46 -24.72 22.17
N ASN A 203 -36.59 -24.31 21.23
CA ASN A 203 -36.80 -23.13 20.39
C ASN A 203 -36.23 -23.36 18.98
N PRO A 204 -36.95 -24.14 18.13
CA PRO A 204 -36.44 -24.55 16.82
C PRO A 204 -36.39 -23.40 15.81
N ASP A 205 -37.14 -22.33 16.03
CA ASP A 205 -37.25 -21.17 15.13
C ASP A 205 -36.27 -20.03 15.48
N SER A 206 -35.34 -20.27 16.41
CA SER A 206 -34.36 -19.26 16.83
C SER A 206 -33.51 -18.79 15.65
N GLU A 207 -33.42 -17.46 15.48
CA GLU A 207 -32.63 -16.89 14.40
C GLU A 207 -31.13 -17.15 14.57
N PRO A 208 -30.43 -17.57 13.51
CA PRO A 208 -29.02 -17.86 13.58
C PRO A 208 -28.21 -16.60 13.89
N LEU A 209 -27.22 -16.74 14.76
CA LEU A 209 -26.42 -15.63 15.26
C LEU A 209 -25.26 -15.34 14.32
N LEU A 210 -25.18 -14.12 13.78
CA LEU A 210 -24.04 -13.67 12.99
C LEU A 210 -22.82 -13.46 13.90
N ILE A 211 -21.82 -14.33 13.78
CA ILE A 211 -20.64 -14.33 14.64
C ILE A 211 -19.39 -13.74 13.98
N GLY A 212 -19.42 -13.52 12.67
CA GLY A 212 -18.31 -12.91 11.94
C GLY A 212 -18.51 -12.91 10.43
N TYR A 213 -17.45 -12.50 9.73
CA TYR A 213 -17.42 -12.45 8.28
C TYR A 213 -16.18 -13.15 7.75
N GLY A 214 -16.25 -13.59 6.50
CA GLY A 214 -15.10 -14.00 5.72
C GLY A 214 -14.98 -13.23 4.42
N VAL A 215 -13.76 -13.15 3.92
CA VAL A 215 -13.49 -12.66 2.57
C VAL A 215 -12.59 -13.67 1.88
N TYR A 216 -13.04 -14.20 0.75
CA TYR A 216 -12.22 -15.01 -0.13
C TYR A 216 -11.77 -14.19 -1.33
N GLU A 217 -10.47 -14.00 -1.49
CA GLU A 217 -9.86 -13.28 -2.61
C GLU A 217 -9.20 -14.26 -3.58
N TYR A 218 -9.45 -14.05 -4.87
CA TYR A 218 -8.88 -14.82 -5.96
C TYR A 218 -8.37 -13.92 -7.08
N LYS A 219 -7.21 -14.27 -7.63
CA LYS A 219 -6.64 -13.65 -8.85
C LYS A 219 -5.73 -14.61 -9.59
N THR A 220 -5.85 -14.65 -10.91
CA THR A 220 -4.87 -15.29 -11.79
C THR A 220 -3.96 -14.23 -12.40
N PHE A 221 -2.66 -14.41 -12.27
CA PHE A 221 -1.66 -13.54 -12.86
C PHE A 221 -1.34 -14.00 -14.30
N ALA A 222 -0.70 -13.11 -15.08
CA ALA A 222 -0.34 -13.39 -16.48
C ALA A 222 0.59 -14.60 -16.65
N ASN A 223 1.35 -14.96 -15.61
CA ASN A 223 2.22 -16.14 -15.58
C ASN A 223 1.47 -17.42 -15.11
N ASN A 224 0.14 -17.44 -15.18
CA ASN A 224 -0.74 -18.51 -14.70
C ASN A 224 -0.62 -18.86 -13.21
N THR A 225 0.09 -18.04 -12.42
CA THR A 225 0.11 -18.20 -10.97
C THR A 225 -1.23 -17.75 -10.40
N THR A 226 -1.80 -18.54 -9.50
CA THR A 226 -3.08 -18.22 -8.86
C THR A 226 -2.85 -17.77 -7.43
N TYR A 227 -3.36 -16.58 -7.11
CA TYR A 227 -3.51 -16.09 -5.75
C TYR A 227 -4.87 -16.53 -5.20
N LYS A 228 -4.87 -17.20 -4.05
CA LYS A 228 -6.07 -17.53 -3.27
C LYS A 228 -5.80 -17.15 -1.82
N LYS A 229 -6.68 -16.37 -1.22
CA LYS A 229 -6.56 -15.99 0.19
C LYS A 229 -7.91 -15.94 0.87
N THR A 230 -8.01 -16.56 2.03
CA THR A 230 -9.20 -16.46 2.89
C THR A 230 -8.87 -15.60 4.10
N TYR A 231 -9.74 -14.67 4.45
CA TYR A 231 -9.68 -13.87 5.67
C TYR A 231 -10.84 -14.22 6.57
N LEU A 232 -10.57 -14.30 7.87
CA LEU A 232 -11.56 -14.32 8.93
C LEU A 232 -11.60 -12.94 9.57
N LEU A 233 -12.80 -12.38 9.70
CA LEU A 233 -13.06 -11.08 10.31
C LEU A 233 -14.08 -11.26 11.45
N ASN A 234 -14.00 -10.43 12.50
CA ASN A 234 -15.04 -10.38 13.51
C ASN A 234 -16.33 -9.72 12.97
N ALA A 235 -17.40 -9.70 13.76
CA ALA A 235 -18.68 -9.09 13.37
C ALA A 235 -18.64 -7.55 13.19
N LYS A 236 -17.52 -6.89 13.50
CA LYS A 236 -17.24 -5.48 13.16
C LYS A 236 -16.25 -5.34 11.99
N ARG A 237 -16.03 -6.43 11.25
CA ARG A 237 -15.14 -6.54 10.07
C ARG A 237 -13.66 -6.28 10.37
N VAL A 238 -13.22 -6.45 11.62
CA VAL A 238 -11.80 -6.40 11.99
C VAL A 238 -11.12 -7.72 11.61
N PRO A 239 -9.98 -7.70 10.91
CA PRO A 239 -9.24 -8.91 10.57
C PRO A 239 -8.73 -9.67 11.81
N LEU A 240 -9.09 -10.94 11.90
CA LEU A 240 -8.68 -11.85 12.97
C LEU A 240 -7.60 -12.82 12.51
N ALA A 241 -7.80 -13.39 11.31
CA ALA A 241 -6.87 -14.34 10.73
C ALA A 241 -6.90 -14.31 9.20
N SER A 242 -5.87 -14.89 8.58
CA SER A 242 -5.90 -15.20 7.16
C SER A 242 -5.19 -16.50 6.84
N TYR A 243 -5.50 -17.03 5.66
CA TYR A 243 -4.95 -18.27 5.15
C TYR A 243 -4.60 -18.11 3.67
N VAL A 244 -3.35 -18.41 3.32
CA VAL A 244 -2.82 -18.42 1.94
C VAL A 244 -1.97 -19.65 1.75
N THR A 245 -2.48 -20.64 1.03
CA THR A 245 -1.79 -21.94 0.91
C THR A 245 -1.43 -22.44 2.33
N TYR A 246 -0.33 -23.13 2.56
CA TYR A 246 0.11 -23.63 3.87
C TYR A 246 0.33 -22.57 4.98
N ASN A 247 0.15 -21.27 4.74
CA ASN A 247 0.41 -20.22 5.72
C ASN A 247 -0.89 -19.75 6.39
N TYR A 248 -1.09 -20.12 7.66
CA TYR A 248 -2.12 -19.57 8.52
C TYR A 248 -1.54 -18.45 9.39
N LYS A 249 -2.22 -17.30 9.44
CA LYS A 249 -1.80 -16.14 10.23
C LYS A 249 -2.95 -15.68 11.10
N THR A 250 -2.66 -15.38 12.35
CA THR A 250 -3.58 -14.65 13.24
C THR A 250 -3.03 -13.25 13.48
N TYR A 251 -3.90 -12.27 13.70
CA TYR A 251 -3.52 -10.86 13.85
C TYR A 251 -3.70 -10.34 15.29
N VAL A 252 -4.41 -11.10 16.13
CA VAL A 252 -4.72 -10.73 17.52
C VAL A 252 -4.56 -11.97 18.44
N PRO A 253 -3.38 -12.19 19.05
CA PRO A 253 -2.09 -11.56 18.76
C PRO A 253 -1.54 -12.00 17.40
N PHE A 254 -0.51 -11.30 16.88
CA PHE A 254 0.11 -11.69 15.61
C PHE A 254 0.88 -13.01 15.77
N ARG A 255 0.49 -14.05 15.01
CA ARG A 255 1.23 -15.32 14.91
C ARG A 255 1.18 -15.83 13.47
N LYS A 256 2.25 -16.52 13.06
CA LYS A 256 2.34 -17.21 11.78
C LYS A 256 2.63 -18.68 12.04
N GLU A 257 1.80 -19.55 11.47
CA GLU A 257 1.87 -21.00 11.63
C GLU A 257 1.74 -21.64 10.25
N GLU A 258 2.49 -22.72 10.00
CA GLU A 258 2.24 -23.58 8.85
C GLU A 258 1.07 -24.52 9.17
N SER A 259 0.14 -24.68 8.22
CA SER A 259 -1.07 -25.48 8.44
C SER A 259 -1.48 -26.26 7.18
N ASP A 260 -1.09 -27.53 7.17
CA ASP A 260 -1.49 -28.48 6.13
C ASP A 260 -2.95 -28.93 6.27
N LYS A 261 -3.55 -28.76 7.45
CA LYS A 261 -4.93 -29.18 7.73
C LYS A 261 -5.95 -28.39 6.90
N LEU A 262 -5.72 -27.09 6.73
CA LEU A 262 -6.59 -26.22 5.93
C LEU A 262 -6.41 -26.45 4.43
N ASP A 263 -5.24 -26.91 3.98
CA ASP A 263 -4.95 -27.15 2.56
C ASP A 263 -5.71 -28.37 2.01
N LYS A 264 -6.03 -29.32 2.90
CA LYS A 264 -6.82 -30.51 2.57
C LYS A 264 -8.30 -30.23 2.33
N LEU A 265 -8.77 -29.02 2.64
CA LEU A 265 -10.18 -28.61 2.47
C LEU A 265 -10.41 -28.17 1.03
N LYS A 266 -11.55 -28.58 0.45
CA LYS A 266 -11.81 -28.45 -0.99
C LYS A 266 -12.44 -27.10 -1.35
N THR A 267 -13.14 -26.48 -0.41
CA THR A 267 -13.93 -25.27 -0.64
C THR A 267 -13.53 -24.11 0.28
N LYS A 268 -13.81 -22.88 -0.16
CA LYS A 268 -13.56 -21.66 0.65
C LYS A 268 -14.44 -21.63 1.90
N GLU A 269 -15.65 -22.17 1.83
CA GLU A 269 -16.59 -22.30 2.94
C GLU A 269 -16.05 -23.25 4.01
N GLU A 270 -15.52 -24.42 3.64
CA GLU A 270 -14.89 -25.35 4.57
C GLU A 270 -13.68 -24.72 5.26
N VAL A 271 -12.80 -24.06 4.50
CA VAL A 271 -11.63 -23.34 5.03
C VAL A 271 -12.08 -22.28 6.04
N LEU A 272 -13.05 -21.45 5.69
CA LEU A 272 -13.52 -20.38 6.56
C LEU A 272 -14.20 -20.93 7.83
N LYS A 273 -15.02 -21.98 7.70
CA LYS A 273 -15.65 -22.66 8.84
C LYS A 273 -14.59 -23.22 9.80
N ALA A 274 -13.56 -23.89 9.27
CA ALA A 274 -12.46 -24.40 10.08
C ALA A 274 -11.67 -23.28 10.77
N MET A 275 -11.39 -22.17 10.06
CA MET A 275 -10.76 -20.99 10.65
C MET A 275 -11.61 -20.39 11.78
N ALA A 276 -12.93 -20.29 11.61
CA ALA A 276 -13.86 -19.75 12.60
C ALA A 276 -13.93 -20.64 13.85
N ILE A 277 -14.07 -21.96 13.70
CA ILE A 277 -14.05 -22.91 14.82
C ILE A 277 -12.74 -22.81 15.59
N ASN A 278 -11.60 -22.81 14.89
CA ASN A 278 -10.29 -22.67 15.52
C ASN A 278 -10.16 -21.35 16.30
N HIS A 279 -10.75 -20.26 15.78
CA HIS A 279 -10.74 -18.98 16.46
C HIS A 279 -11.59 -18.99 17.74
N ILE A 280 -12.81 -19.54 17.69
CA ILE A 280 -13.68 -19.69 18.87
C ILE A 280 -12.99 -20.50 19.97
N LEU A 281 -12.35 -21.62 19.61
CA LEU A 281 -11.61 -22.45 20.55
C LEU A 281 -10.45 -21.70 21.23
N ARG A 282 -9.79 -20.78 20.51
CA ARG A 282 -8.72 -19.94 21.06
C ARG A 282 -9.24 -18.82 21.95
N GLU A 283 -10.47 -18.33 21.76
CA GLU A 283 -11.07 -17.30 22.61
C GLU A 283 -11.54 -17.82 23.97
N LYS A 284 -11.78 -19.14 24.09
CA LYS A 284 -12.14 -19.80 25.34
C LYS A 284 -10.95 -19.93 26.31
N LEU A 285 -9.72 -19.95 25.78
CA LEU A 285 -8.46 -20.08 26.52
C LEU A 285 -7.92 -18.72 26.98
#